data_AF-A0A090QQS6-F1
#
_entry.id   AF-A0A090QQS6-F1
#
_cell.length_a   1.000
_cell.length_b   1.000
_cell.length_c   1.000
_cell.angle_alpha   90.00
_cell.angle_beta   90.00
_cell.angle_gamma   90.00
#
_symmetry.space_group_name_H-M   'P 1'
#
loop_
_entity.id
_entity.type
_entity.pdbx_description
1 polymer ?
#
loop_
_entity_poly.entity_id
_entity_poly.type
_entity_poly.pdbx_seq_one_letter_code
_entity_poly.pdbx_strand_id
1 'polypeptide(L)' 'MNLCWDEVIKNYSNKKRFYYNLNHLQHMFNELQEVEDFIESIDSIRLAVFYHDLIYKVTSTENEEQSSEAFEKRI' A
#
# COMPACT_ATOMS: atom_id res chain seq x y z
N MET A 1 13.13 12.05 8.69
CA MET A 1 11.69 11.75 8.71
C MET A 1 11.28 11.56 7.25
N ASN A 2 10.74 10.40 6.88
CA ASN A 2 10.42 10.07 5.49
C ASN A 2 8.91 10.26 5.29
N LEU A 3 8.54 11.40 4.69
CA LEU A 3 7.14 11.86 4.58
C LEU A 3 6.21 10.83 3.93
N CYS A 4 6.71 10.08 2.94
CA CYS A 4 5.92 9.05 2.26
C CYS A 4 5.72 7.83 3.15
N TRP A 5 6.78 7.38 3.84
CA TRP A 5 6.67 6.25 4.76
C TRP A 5 5.75 6.53 5.94
N ASP A 6 5.86 7.73 6.52
CA ASP A 6 5.03 8.15 7.65
C ASP A 6 3.53 8.19 7.28
N GLU A 7 3.20 8.57 6.03
CA GLU A 7 1.85 8.52 5.50
C GLU A 7 1.32 7.09 5.37
N VAL A 8 2.10 6.18 4.81
CA VAL A 8 1.73 4.76 4.70
C VAL A 8 1.45 4.20 6.08
N ILE A 9 2.38 4.35 7.03
CA ILE A 9 2.20 3.88 8.40
C ILE A 9 0.96 4.47 9.05
N LYS A 10 0.74 5.78 8.92
CA LYS A 10 -0.42 6.46 9.49
C LYS A 10 -1.74 5.91 8.96
N ASN A 11 -1.82 5.64 7.65
CA ASN A 11 -3.05 5.13 7.03
C ASN A 11 -3.33 3.68 7.42
N TYR A 12 -2.34 2.78 7.32
CA TYR A 12 -2.50 1.36 7.62
C TYR A 12 -2.58 1.05 9.13
N SER A 13 -2.17 1.98 9.99
CA SER A 13 -2.32 1.86 11.45
C SER A 13 -3.67 2.37 11.98
N ASN A 14 -4.59 2.78 11.09
CA ASN A 14 -5.89 3.29 11.52
C ASN A 14 -6.71 2.19 12.23
N LYS A 15 -7.19 2.48 13.45
CA LYS A 15 -7.96 1.54 14.29
C LYS A 15 -9.23 0.96 13.63
N LYS A 16 -9.74 1.60 12.56
CA LYS A 16 -10.90 1.12 11.80
C LYS A 16 -10.55 0.08 10.72
N ARG A 17 -9.27 -0.18 10.47
CA ARG A 17 -8.76 -1.18 9.51
C ARG A 17 -8.45 -2.50 10.23
N PHE A 18 -9.37 -3.45 10.17
CA PHE A 18 -9.17 -4.78 10.73
C PHE A 18 -8.41 -5.72 9.78
N TYR A 19 -8.65 -5.59 8.47
CA TYR A 19 -8.06 -6.45 7.45
C TYR A 19 -6.91 -5.75 6.70
N TYR A 20 -7.18 -4.58 6.10
CA TYR A 20 -6.20 -3.83 5.30
C TYR A 20 -5.28 -2.96 6.19
N ASN A 21 -4.51 -3.59 7.07
CA ASN A 21 -3.60 -2.94 8.03
C ASN A 21 -2.13 -3.31 7.79
N LEU A 22 -1.23 -2.98 8.72
CA LEU A 22 0.20 -3.29 8.58
C LEU A 22 0.50 -4.80 8.44
N ASN A 23 -0.32 -5.67 9.02
CA ASN A 23 -0.14 -7.12 8.84
C ASN A 23 -0.47 -7.53 7.40
N HIS A 24 -1.47 -6.91 6.76
CA HIS A 24 -1.76 -7.14 5.34
C HIS A 24 -0.57 -6.78 4.47
N LEU A 25 0.04 -5.61 4.69
CA LEU A 25 1.27 -5.24 3.98
C LEU A 25 2.39 -6.25 4.22
N GLN A 26 2.61 -6.68 5.47
CA GLN A 26 3.63 -7.68 5.78
C GLN A 26 3.39 -9.00 5.03
N HIS A 27 2.14 -9.48 4.98
CA HIS A 27 1.79 -10.68 4.22
C HIS A 27 2.08 -10.50 2.73
N MET A 28 1.65 -9.38 2.13
CA MET A 28 1.92 -9.07 0.72
C MET A 28 3.42 -9.05 0.40
N PHE A 29 4.24 -8.47 1.28
CA PHE A 29 5.70 -8.44 1.07
C PHE A 29 6.36 -9.81 1.25
N ASN A 30 5.85 -10.67 2.14
CA ASN A 30 6.34 -12.04 2.25
C ASN A 30 6.08 -12.82 0.96
N GLU A 31 4.88 -12.72 0.39
CA GLU A 31 4.56 -13.38 -0.88
C GLU A 31 5.36 -12.78 -2.05
N LEU A 32 5.55 -11.46 -2.07
CA LEU A 32 6.35 -10.77 -3.09
C LEU A 32 7.82 -11.22 -3.06
N GLN A 33 8.37 -11.47 -1.87
CA GLN A 33 9.75 -11.93 -1.71
C GLN A 33 9.98 -13.28 -2.39
N GLU A 34 9.01 -14.19 -2.36
CA GLU A 34 9.12 -15.52 -2.99
C GLU A 34 9.18 -15.46 -4.52
N VAL A 35 8.78 -14.33 -5.13
CA VAL A 35 8.72 -14.16 -6.58
C VAL A 35 9.57 -12.99 -7.11
N GLU A 36 10.33 -12.31 -6.24
CA GLU A 36 11.10 -11.11 -6.59
C GLU A 36 12.07 -11.33 -7.75
N ASP A 37 12.71 -12.50 -7.82
CA ASP A 37 13.67 -12.85 -8.87
C ASP A 37 13.06 -12.92 -10.28
N PHE A 38 11.73 -13.02 -10.38
CA PHE A 38 11.00 -13.06 -11.66
C PHE A 38 10.45 -11.68 -12.08
N ILE A 39 10.66 -10.65 -11.27
CA ILE A 39 10.06 -9.32 -11.47
C ILE A 39 11.11 -8.34 -11.98
N GLU A 40 10.88 -7.80 -13.18
CA GLU A 40 11.79 -6.84 -13.82
C GLU A 40 11.88 -5.50 -13.06
N SER A 41 10.75 -5.00 -12.54
CA SER A 41 10.70 -3.74 -11.81
C SER A 41 10.11 -3.93 -10.41
N ILE A 42 10.90 -4.53 -9.52
CA ILE A 42 10.47 -4.82 -8.15
C ILE A 42 10.07 -3.55 -7.40
N ASP A 43 10.75 -2.43 -7.61
CA ASP A 43 10.44 -1.18 -6.91
C ASP A 43 9.08 -0.62 -7.32
N SER A 44 8.69 -0.75 -8.59
CA SER A 44 7.33 -0.39 -9.03
C SER A 44 6.28 -1.26 -8.33
N ILE A 45 6.53 -2.56 -8.19
CA ILE A 45 5.62 -3.46 -7.49
C ILE A 45 5.57 -3.15 -5.99
N ARG A 46 6.71 -2.89 -5.34
CA ARG A 46 6.76 -2.48 -3.92
C ARG A 46 5.95 -1.20 -3.68
N LEU A 47 6.09 -0.21 -4.57
CA LEU A 47 5.29 1.01 -4.50
C LEU A 47 3.80 0.73 -4.72
N ALA A 48 3.44 -0.09 -5.70
CA ALA A 48 2.05 -0.52 -5.88
C ALA A 48 1.50 -1.22 -4.62
N VAL A 49 2.26 -2.12 -3.99
CA VAL A 49 1.86 -2.79 -2.74
C VAL A 49 1.65 -1.78 -1.61
N PHE A 50 2.52 -0.79 -1.43
CA PHE A 50 2.32 0.22 -0.40
C PHE A 50 1.06 1.06 -0.64
N TYR A 51 0.76 1.40 -1.89
CA TYR A 51 -0.29 2.36 -2.21
C TYR A 51 -1.62 1.74 -2.63
N HIS A 52 -1.75 0.46 -3.02
CA HIS A 52 -3.00 -0.10 -3.58
C HIS A 52 -4.25 0.11 -2.70
N ASP A 53 -4.09 0.02 -1.37
CA ASP A 53 -5.16 0.18 -0.37
C ASP A 53 -4.89 1.33 0.62
N LEU A 54 -4.15 2.36 0.20
CA LEU A 54 -3.79 3.49 1.07
C LEU A 54 -5.02 4.27 1.56
N ILE A 55 -6.04 4.42 0.71
CA ILE A 55 -7.34 4.98 1.06
C ILE A 55 -8.29 3.84 1.37
N TYR A 56 -9.00 3.93 2.50
CA TYR A 56 -9.92 2.89 2.92
C TYR A 56 -11.20 3.47 3.49
N LYS A 57 -12.27 3.32 2.71
CA LYS A 57 -13.63 3.62 3.10
C LYS A 57 -14.49 2.41 2.74
N VAL A 58 -15.00 1.72 3.76
CA VAL A 58 -15.74 0.45 3.63
C VAL A 58 -16.91 0.52 2.64
N THR A 59 -17.53 1.69 2.50
CA THR A 59 -18.71 1.89 1.63
C THR A 59 -18.36 2.44 0.25
N SER A 60 -17.08 2.55 -0.10
CA SER A 60 -16.62 3.19 -1.34
C SER A 60 -16.01 2.15 -2.29
N THR A 61 -16.34 2.26 -3.56
CA THR A 61 -15.74 1.47 -4.66
C THR A 61 -14.56 2.20 -5.31
N GLU A 62 -14.30 3.45 -4.93
CA GLU A 62 -13.28 4.32 -5.52
C GLU A 62 -11.94 4.26 -4.76
N ASN A 63 -11.82 3.40 -3.74
CA ASN A 63 -10.66 3.41 -2.83
C ASN A 63 -9.34 3.20 -3.57
N GLU A 64 -9.28 2.23 -4.50
CA GLU A 64 -8.05 1.93 -5.25
C GLU A 64 -7.67 3.09 -6.18
N GLU A 65 -8.65 3.67 -6.90
CA GLU A 65 -8.44 4.83 -7.76
C GLU A 65 -7.93 6.04 -6.95
N GLN A 66 -8.58 6.36 -5.83
CA GLN A 66 -8.15 7.43 -4.92
C GLN A 66 -6.77 7.17 -4.32
N SER A 67 -6.40 5.91 -4.12
CA SER A 67 -5.07 5.56 -3.64
C SER A 67 -4.00 5.73 -4.72
N SER A 68 -4.34 5.43 -5.98
CA SER A 68 -3.51 5.74 -7.14
C SER A 68 -3.30 7.26 -7.29
N GLU A 69 -4.38 8.05 -7.22
CA GLU A 69 -4.30 9.52 -7.25
C GLU A 69 -3.46 10.10 -6.10
N ALA A 70 -3.49 9.47 -4.93
CA ALA A 70 -2.65 9.86 -3.80
C ALA A 70 -1.17 9.59 -4.10
N PHE A 71 -0.85 8.45 -4.73
CA PHE A 71 0.51 8.11 -5.15
C PHE A 71 1.04 9.03 -6.24
N GLU A 72 0.22 9.39 -7.25
CA GLU A 72 0.60 10.32 -8.32
C GLU A 72 1.05 11.68 -7.79
N LYS A 73 0.56 12.12 -6.62
CA LYS A 73 0.96 13.37 -5.97
C LYS A 73 2.31 13.29 -5.24
N ARG A 74 2.94 12.11 -5.20
CA ARG A 74 4.20 11.81 -4.48
C ARG A 74 5.36 11.47 -5.42
N ILE A 75 5.11 11.43 -6.72
CA ILE A 75 6.09 11.27 -7.80
C ILE A 75 6.28 12.59 -8.56
#